data_AF-A0A3M2ZUK8-F1
#
_entry.id   AF-A0A3M2ZUK8-F1
#
_cell.length_a   1.000
_cell.length_b   1.000
_cell.length_c   1.000
_cell.angle_alpha   90.00
_cell.angle_beta   90.00
_cell.angle_gamma   90.00
#
_symmetry.space_group_name_H-M   'P 1'
#
loop_
_entity.id
_entity.type
_entity.pdbx_description
1 polymer ?
#
loop_
_entity_poly.entity_id
_entity_poly.type
_entity_poly.pdbx_seq_one_letter_code
_entity_poly.pdbx_strand_id
1 'polypeptide(L)'
;DECAPVDARLHFVSVEKYPLSQGDLQRALVLWPELSRFADQLLGQYVAIHEGFQRLVFDNGRVTLTLLIGDALQMLPQLDGQIDAWFLDGFAPAKNPDMWTPELFAELARLSTPSTTIGTFTSTGWVRRSLNAAGFKMKRVPGIGHK
;
A
#
# COMPACT_ATOMS: atom_id res chain seq x y z
N ASP A 1 17.38 -12.04 14.11
CA ASP A 1 15.94 -11.97 13.80
C ASP A 1 15.21 -11.38 14.98
N GLU A 2 14.81 -10.12 14.86
CA GLU A 2 13.94 -9.48 15.85
C GLU A 2 12.50 -9.86 15.51
N CYS A 3 11.79 -10.45 16.47
CA CYS A 3 10.37 -10.75 16.35
C CYS A 3 9.55 -9.64 16.98
N ALA A 4 8.40 -9.30 16.39
CA ALA A 4 7.47 -8.36 16.99
C ALA A 4 6.96 -8.89 18.36
N PRO A 5 6.70 -8.01 19.35
CA PRO A 5 6.07 -8.37 20.61
C PRO A 5 4.77 -9.16 20.42
N VAL A 6 4.42 -10.08 21.33
CA VAL A 6 3.27 -10.99 21.18
C VAL A 6 1.92 -10.28 21.03
N ASP A 7 1.79 -9.10 21.62
CA ASP A 7 0.62 -8.23 21.61
C ASP A 7 0.60 -7.25 20.43
N ALA A 8 1.70 -7.14 19.68
CA ALA A 8 1.76 -6.29 18.50
C ALA A 8 0.76 -6.74 17.43
N ARG A 9 0.21 -5.76 16.71
CA ARG A 9 -0.72 -5.96 15.59
C ARG A 9 -0.26 -5.17 14.39
N LEU A 10 -0.52 -5.72 13.21
CA LEU A 10 -0.32 -5.05 11.93
C LEU A 10 -1.69 -4.87 11.25
N HIS A 11 -2.01 -3.63 10.90
CA HIS A 11 -3.12 -3.34 9.98
C HIS A 11 -2.52 -2.77 8.69
N PHE A 12 -2.64 -3.54 7.61
CA PHE A 12 -2.23 -3.14 6.28
C PHE A 12 -3.45 -2.67 5.50
N VAL A 13 -3.44 -1.45 4.98
CA VAL A 13 -4.47 -0.93 4.08
C VAL A 13 -3.86 -0.77 2.70
N SER A 14 -4.50 -1.33 1.68
CA SER A 14 -4.07 -1.22 0.28
C SER A 14 -5.23 -0.77 -0.58
N VAL A 15 -4.95 0.07 -1.59
CA VAL A 15 -5.94 0.48 -2.58
C VAL A 15 -5.57 -0.12 -3.92
N GLU A 16 -6.50 -0.80 -4.57
CA GLU A 16 -6.27 -1.46 -5.86
C GLU A 16 -7.45 -1.21 -6.80
N LYS A 17 -7.18 -0.63 -7.97
CA LYS A 17 -8.22 -0.34 -8.97
C LYS A 17 -8.50 -1.54 -9.87
N TYR A 18 -7.52 -2.41 -10.07
CA TYR A 18 -7.58 -3.56 -10.96
C TYR A 18 -7.12 -4.83 -10.24
N PRO A 19 -7.93 -5.38 -9.31
CA PRO A 19 -7.56 -6.58 -8.57
C PRO A 19 -7.25 -7.73 -9.52
N LEU A 20 -6.16 -8.45 -9.25
CA LEU A 20 -5.82 -9.65 -10.01
C LEU A 20 -6.90 -10.71 -9.85
N SER A 21 -7.12 -11.50 -10.89
CA SER A 21 -7.91 -12.73 -10.73
C SER A 21 -7.16 -13.67 -9.77
N GLN A 22 -7.90 -14.58 -9.12
CA GLN A 22 -7.29 -15.57 -8.23
C GLN A 22 -6.20 -16.40 -8.95
N GLY A 23 -6.45 -16.77 -10.22
CA GLY A 23 -5.48 -17.50 -11.03
C GLY A 23 -4.23 -16.68 -11.35
N ASP A 24 -4.37 -15.38 -11.64
CA ASP A 24 -3.23 -14.49 -11.89
C ASP A 24 -2.40 -14.25 -10.64
N LEU A 25 -3.08 -14.03 -9.50
CA LEU A 25 -2.43 -13.87 -8.21
C LEU A 25 -1.63 -15.12 -7.84
N GLN A 26 -2.21 -16.31 -8.02
CA GLN A 26 -1.52 -17.58 -7.77
C GLN A 26 -0.28 -17.72 -8.66
N ARG A 27 -0.38 -17.44 -9.97
CA ARG A 27 0.77 -17.49 -10.89
C ARG A 27 1.88 -16.53 -10.50
N ALA A 28 1.54 -15.33 -10.06
CA ALA A 28 2.52 -14.34 -9.61
C ALA A 28 3.24 -14.79 -8.32
N LEU A 29 2.52 -15.36 -7.36
CA LEU A 29 3.07 -15.79 -6.07
C LEU A 29 3.98 -17.01 -6.18
N VAL A 30 3.79 -17.88 -7.18
CA VAL A 30 4.68 -19.04 -7.44
C VAL A 30 6.13 -18.62 -7.72
N LEU A 31 6.37 -17.39 -8.18
CA LEU A 31 7.72 -16.87 -8.43
C LEU A 31 8.53 -16.64 -7.14
N TRP A 32 7.90 -16.71 -5.96
CA TRP A 32 8.51 -16.45 -4.66
C TRP A 32 8.26 -17.60 -3.67
N PRO A 33 8.86 -18.79 -3.86
CA PRO A 33 8.62 -19.97 -3.03
C PRO A 33 8.87 -19.74 -1.53
N GLU A 34 9.79 -18.85 -1.19
CA GLU A 34 10.11 -18.44 0.18
C GLU A 34 8.94 -17.75 0.90
N LEU A 35 7.97 -17.21 0.15
CA LEU A 35 6.76 -16.58 0.69
C LEU A 35 5.54 -17.50 0.71
N SER A 36 5.66 -18.76 0.27
CA SER A 36 4.55 -19.73 0.12
C SER A 36 3.63 -19.79 1.34
N ARG A 37 4.18 -19.87 2.55
CA ARG A 37 3.39 -19.89 3.80
C ARG A 37 2.43 -18.71 3.94
N PHE A 38 2.82 -17.51 3.49
CA PHE A 38 1.99 -16.31 3.54
C PHE A 38 1.07 -16.23 2.31
N ALA A 39 1.60 -16.60 1.14
CA ALA A 39 0.86 -16.66 -0.12
C ALA A 39 -0.36 -17.59 -0.03
N ASP A 40 -0.21 -18.77 0.55
CA ASP A 40 -1.29 -19.75 0.70
C ASP A 40 -2.42 -19.23 1.59
N GLN A 41 -2.06 -18.52 2.68
CA GLN A 41 -3.05 -17.87 3.56
C GLN A 41 -3.81 -16.76 2.83
N LEU A 42 -3.12 -15.93 2.05
CA LEU A 42 -3.74 -14.90 1.24
C LEU A 42 -4.68 -15.51 0.19
N LEU A 43 -4.20 -16.48 -0.58
CA LEU A 43 -4.99 -17.17 -1.62
C LEU A 43 -6.23 -17.87 -1.06
N GLY A 44 -6.15 -18.40 0.17
CA GLY A 44 -7.27 -19.02 0.85
C GLY A 44 -8.40 -18.04 1.21
N GLN A 45 -8.12 -16.75 1.37
CA GLN A 45 -9.13 -15.72 1.68
C GLN A 45 -9.43 -14.78 0.51
N TYR A 46 -8.56 -14.72 -0.52
CA TYR A 46 -8.75 -13.89 -1.71
C TYR A 46 -9.78 -14.54 -2.66
N VAL A 47 -11.04 -14.54 -2.24
CA VAL A 47 -12.16 -15.17 -2.94
C VAL A 47 -13.27 -14.14 -3.16
N ALA A 48 -13.81 -14.07 -4.38
CA ALA A 48 -14.91 -13.16 -4.74
C ALA A 48 -14.68 -11.69 -4.36
N ILE A 49 -13.45 -11.21 -4.55
CA ILE A 49 -13.06 -9.81 -4.33
C ILE A 49 -13.88 -8.91 -5.27
N HIS A 50 -14.58 -7.95 -4.68
CA HIS A 50 -15.43 -6.98 -5.38
C HIS A 50 -15.15 -5.56 -4.89
N GLU A 51 -15.69 -4.57 -5.59
CA GLU A 51 -15.55 -3.15 -5.29
C GLU A 51 -15.91 -2.83 -3.82
N GLY A 52 -15.18 -1.88 -3.22
CA GLY A 52 -15.37 -1.47 -1.83
C GLY A 52 -14.33 -2.06 -0.87
N PHE A 53 -14.73 -2.24 0.39
CA PHE A 53 -13.85 -2.63 1.48
C PHE A 53 -13.86 -4.15 1.68
N GLN A 54 -12.73 -4.80 1.41
CA GLN A 54 -12.53 -6.23 1.63
C GLN A 54 -11.56 -6.43 2.79
N ARG A 55 -11.98 -7.14 3.85
CA ARG A 55 -11.15 -7.37 5.03
C ARG A 55 -10.74 -8.83 5.15
N LEU A 56 -9.44 -9.06 5.17
CA LEU A 56 -8.81 -10.37 5.35
C LEU A 56 -8.04 -10.37 6.67
N VAL A 57 -8.12 -11.47 7.43
CA VAL A 57 -7.57 -11.56 8.78
C VAL A 57 -6.68 -12.80 8.90
N PHE A 58 -5.44 -12.59 9.30
CA PHE A 58 -4.41 -13.62 9.38
C PHE A 58 -3.80 -13.69 10.78
N ASP A 59 -3.00 -14.73 11.03
CA ASP A 59 -2.24 -14.92 12.26
C ASP A 59 -3.09 -14.71 13.53
N ASN A 60 -4.25 -15.38 13.59
CA ASN A 60 -5.20 -15.29 14.72
C ASN A 60 -5.64 -13.85 15.06
N GLY A 61 -5.72 -12.97 14.07
CA GLY A 61 -6.15 -11.58 14.25
C GLY A 61 -5.00 -10.58 14.47
N ARG A 62 -3.75 -11.04 14.48
CA ARG A 62 -2.59 -10.14 14.63
C ARG A 62 -2.29 -9.36 13.35
N VAL A 63 -2.66 -9.88 12.19
CA VAL A 63 -2.50 -9.19 10.91
C VAL A 63 -3.88 -9.01 10.27
N THR A 64 -4.26 -7.77 10.00
CA THR A 64 -5.44 -7.43 9.22
C THR A 64 -5.01 -6.77 7.92
N LEU A 65 -5.54 -7.25 6.79
CA LEU A 65 -5.44 -6.60 5.50
C LEU A 65 -6.81 -6.02 5.13
N THR A 66 -6.88 -4.71 4.89
CA THR A 66 -8.03 -4.05 4.28
C THR A 66 -7.68 -3.67 2.85
N LEU A 67 -8.29 -4.34 1.89
CA LEU A 67 -8.21 -4.01 0.48
C LEU A 67 -9.37 -3.09 0.11
N LEU A 68 -9.03 -1.89 -0.34
CA LEU A 68 -9.96 -0.92 -0.90
C LEU A 68 -9.95 -1.12 -2.42
N ILE A 69 -10.96 -1.80 -2.93
CA ILE A 69 -11.07 -2.09 -4.35
C ILE A 69 -11.81 -0.94 -5.02
N GLY A 70 -11.10 -0.16 -5.84
CA GLY A 70 -11.63 1.04 -6.50
C GLY A 70 -10.55 2.08 -6.81
N ASP A 71 -10.97 3.23 -7.34
CA ASP A 71 -10.07 4.35 -7.58
C ASP A 71 -9.59 4.98 -6.26
N ALA A 72 -8.29 5.27 -6.15
CA ALA A 72 -7.72 5.79 -4.90
C ALA A 72 -8.32 7.12 -4.45
N LEU A 73 -8.67 8.00 -5.39
CA LEU A 73 -9.31 9.28 -5.07
C LEU A 73 -10.76 9.12 -4.61
N GLN A 74 -11.38 7.96 -4.86
CA GLN A 74 -12.72 7.64 -4.38
C GLN A 74 -12.68 6.86 -3.06
N MET A 75 -11.69 5.98 -2.90
CA MET A 75 -11.60 5.08 -1.75
C MET A 75 -10.95 5.72 -0.52
N LEU A 76 -9.86 6.49 -0.68
CA LEU A 76 -9.17 7.09 0.47
C LEU A 76 -10.02 8.08 1.28
N PRO A 77 -10.88 8.93 0.66
CA PRO A 77 -11.77 9.80 1.43
C PRO A 77 -12.76 9.04 2.32
N GLN A 78 -13.10 7.79 1.97
CA GLN A 78 -14.00 6.96 2.77
C GLN A 78 -13.28 6.26 3.95
N LEU A 79 -11.95 6.26 3.95
CA LEU A 79 -11.18 5.68 5.04
C LEU A 79 -11.16 6.64 6.24
N ASP A 80 -11.63 6.11 7.37
CA ASP A 80 -11.46 6.73 8.69
C ASP A 80 -10.39 5.97 9.46
N GLY A 81 -9.27 6.65 9.75
CA GLY A 81 -8.12 6.05 10.38
C GLY A 81 -6.87 6.90 10.29
N GLN A 82 -5.79 6.39 10.89
CA GLN A 82 -4.46 6.99 10.86
C GLN A 82 -3.47 5.97 10.32
N ILE A 83 -2.55 6.44 9.47
CA ILE A 83 -1.54 5.61 8.83
C ILE A 83 -0.17 5.98 9.38
N ASP A 84 0.53 5.02 9.97
CA ASP A 84 1.86 5.21 10.54
C ASP A 84 2.97 5.20 9.47
N ALA A 85 2.76 4.45 8.39
CA ALA A 85 3.71 4.32 7.30
C ALA A 85 3.01 4.13 5.95
N TRP A 86 3.41 4.92 4.96
CA TRP A 86 2.93 4.83 3.59
C TRP A 86 3.94 4.12 2.69
N PHE A 87 3.46 3.10 1.97
CA PHE A 87 4.09 2.60 0.76
C PHE A 87 3.41 3.26 -0.44
N LEU A 88 3.96 4.38 -0.89
CA LEU A 88 3.47 5.05 -2.10
C LEU A 88 4.08 4.36 -3.32
N ASP A 89 3.43 3.26 -3.69
CA ASP A 89 3.82 2.38 -4.78
C ASP A 89 2.73 2.28 -5.85
N GLY A 90 3.14 2.04 -7.08
CA GLY A 90 2.28 2.04 -8.26
C GLY A 90 3.12 2.09 -9.53
N PHE A 91 2.48 2.21 -10.68
CA PHE A 91 3.25 2.41 -11.91
C PHE A 91 4.01 3.74 -11.86
N ALA A 92 5.21 3.74 -12.47
CA ALA A 92 6.03 4.95 -12.59
C ALA A 92 5.16 6.12 -13.08
N PRO A 93 5.40 7.36 -12.63
CA PRO A 93 4.50 8.47 -12.96
C PRO A 93 4.29 8.70 -14.47
N ALA A 94 5.25 8.30 -15.31
CA ALA A 94 5.11 8.34 -16.76
C ALA A 94 4.10 7.32 -17.34
N LYS A 95 3.80 6.25 -16.61
CA LYS A 95 2.90 5.16 -17.01
C LYS A 95 1.51 5.28 -16.37
N ASN A 96 1.38 5.95 -15.23
CA ASN A 96 0.11 6.16 -14.56
C ASN A 96 0.07 7.55 -13.90
N PRO A 97 0.04 8.65 -14.69
CA PRO A 97 0.08 10.00 -14.15
C PRO A 97 -1.11 10.31 -13.24
N ASP A 98 -2.26 9.68 -13.49
CA ASP A 98 -3.52 9.90 -12.78
C ASP A 98 -3.46 9.49 -11.30
N MET A 99 -2.50 8.64 -10.93
CA MET A 99 -2.24 8.30 -9.52
C MET A 99 -1.44 9.39 -8.79
N TRP A 100 -0.58 10.13 -9.48
CA TRP A 100 0.40 11.01 -8.83
C TRP A 100 -0.12 12.45 -8.78
N THR A 101 -1.27 12.65 -8.15
CA THR A 101 -1.95 13.95 -8.15
C THR A 101 -1.82 14.67 -6.81
N PRO A 102 -1.83 16.01 -6.78
CA PRO A 102 -1.89 16.78 -5.54
C PRO A 102 -3.07 16.35 -4.64
N GLU A 103 -4.21 16.03 -5.22
CA GLU A 103 -5.41 15.55 -4.53
C GLU A 103 -5.15 14.25 -3.79
N LEU A 104 -4.44 13.29 -4.42
CA LEU A 104 -4.08 12.05 -3.74
C LEU A 104 -3.14 12.34 -2.57
N PHE A 105 -2.12 13.18 -2.77
CA PHE A 105 -1.16 13.49 -1.71
C PHE A 105 -1.80 14.22 -0.53
N ALA A 106 -2.85 15.03 -0.78
CA ALA A 106 -3.64 15.65 0.28
C ALA A 106 -4.39 14.59 1.11
N GLU A 107 -4.95 13.56 0.49
CA GLU A 107 -5.57 12.44 1.21
C GLU A 107 -4.55 11.64 2.01
N LEU A 108 -3.34 11.41 1.48
CA LEU A 108 -2.26 10.77 2.24
C LEU A 108 -1.93 11.60 3.49
N ALA A 109 -1.80 12.92 3.35
CA ALA A 109 -1.51 13.82 4.45
C ALA A 109 -2.65 13.87 5.49
N ARG A 110 -3.91 13.89 5.04
CA ARG A 110 -5.11 13.86 5.92
C ARG A 110 -5.14 12.63 6.82
N LEU A 111 -4.77 11.48 6.27
CA LEU A 111 -4.70 10.19 6.96
C LEU A 111 -3.40 9.99 7.76
N SER A 112 -2.48 10.95 7.72
CA SER A 112 -1.18 10.88 8.39
C SER A 112 -1.20 11.60 9.73
N THR A 113 -0.29 11.19 10.61
CA THR A 113 0.08 11.87 11.84
C THR A 113 1.45 12.55 11.68
N PRO A 114 1.88 13.42 12.63
CA PRO A 114 3.22 14.01 12.57
C PRO A 114 4.38 13.01 12.59
N SER A 115 4.16 11.78 13.08
CA SER A 115 5.14 10.69 13.09
C SER A 115 5.09 9.80 11.85
N THR A 116 4.12 10.01 10.95
CA THR A 116 3.95 9.17 9.77
C THR A 116 5.15 9.25 8.84
N THR A 117 5.56 8.10 8.33
CA THR A 117 6.63 7.97 7.35
C THR A 117 6.06 7.65 5.96
N ILE A 118 6.79 7.99 4.90
CA ILE A 118 6.42 7.68 3.53
C ILE A 118 7.64 7.25 2.72
N GLY A 119 7.50 6.14 2.00
CA GLY A 119 8.48 5.63 1.06
C GLY A 119 7.89 5.50 -0.34
N THR A 120 8.69 5.82 -1.36
CA THR A 120 8.34 5.59 -2.76
C THR A 120 9.59 5.32 -3.59
N PHE A 121 9.46 4.53 -4.66
CA PHE A 121 10.57 4.24 -5.57
C PHE A 121 10.87 5.38 -6.53
N THR A 122 9.91 6.29 -6.78
CA THR A 122 10.12 7.39 -7.73
C THR A 122 10.93 8.52 -7.12
N SER A 123 11.88 9.06 -7.89
CA SER A 123 12.70 10.20 -7.51
C SER A 123 12.43 11.46 -8.35
N THR A 124 11.33 11.46 -9.12
CA THR A 124 10.98 12.60 -9.98
C THR A 124 10.79 13.86 -9.16
N GLY A 125 11.43 14.95 -9.60
CA GLY A 125 11.48 16.18 -8.81
C GLY A 125 10.12 16.80 -8.52
N TRP A 126 9.14 16.58 -9.40
CA TRP A 126 7.79 17.11 -9.23
C TRP A 126 7.00 16.34 -8.16
N VAL A 127 7.08 15.01 -8.10
CA VAL A 127 6.43 14.20 -7.05
C VAL A 127 6.96 14.63 -5.67
N ARG A 128 8.28 14.80 -5.56
CA ARG A 128 8.91 15.31 -4.32
C ARG A 128 8.36 16.67 -3.91
N ARG A 129 8.22 17.61 -4.87
CA ARG A 129 7.67 18.95 -4.58
C ARG A 129 6.21 18.87 -4.14
N SER A 130 5.41 18.04 -4.79
CA SER A 130 3.99 17.88 -4.45
C SER A 130 3.80 17.23 -3.08
N LEU A 131 4.59 16.20 -2.74
CA LEU A 131 4.59 15.61 -1.38
C LEU A 131 5.04 16.62 -0.32
N ASN A 132 6.05 17.45 -0.61
CA ASN A 132 6.43 18.54 0.28
C ASN A 132 5.31 19.58 0.46
N ALA A 133 4.60 19.93 -0.62
CA ALA A 133 3.47 20.85 -0.57
C ALA A 133 2.29 20.28 0.24
N ALA A 134 2.11 18.96 0.25
CA ALA A 134 1.15 18.26 1.08
C ALA A 134 1.57 18.14 2.57
N GLY A 135 2.80 18.55 2.92
CA GLY A 135 3.28 18.60 4.31
C GLY A 135 4.31 17.53 4.68
N PHE A 136 4.67 16.61 3.78
CA PHE A 136 5.72 15.64 4.04
C PHE A 136 7.11 16.28 3.97
N LYS A 137 8.06 15.80 4.77
CA LYS A 137 9.47 16.23 4.69
C LYS A 137 10.28 15.23 3.89
N MET A 138 10.25 15.35 2.57
CA MET A 138 10.88 14.36 1.69
C MET A 138 12.42 14.48 1.68
N LYS A 139 13.09 13.35 1.94
CA LYS A 139 14.55 13.19 1.80
C LYS A 139 14.84 12.23 0.65
N ARG A 140 15.81 12.57 -0.20
CA ARG A 140 16.35 11.61 -1.19
C ARG A 140 17.34 10.69 -0.49
N VAL A 141 17.16 9.39 -0.65
CA VAL A 141 18.10 8.35 -0.25
C VAL A 141 18.66 7.66 -1.49
N PRO A 142 19.88 7.08 -1.45
CA PRO A 142 20.38 6.25 -2.54
C PRO A 142 19.39 5.13 -2.88
N GLY A 143 19.11 4.92 -4.16
CA GLY A 143 18.26 3.83 -4.62
C GLY A 143 18.94 2.47 -4.48
N ILE A 144 18.17 1.39 -4.58
CA ILE A 144 18.71 0.03 -4.63
C ILE A 144 19.11 -0.26 -6.09
N GLY A 145 20.40 -0.55 -6.32
CA GLY A 145 20.95 -0.88 -7.64
C GLY A 145 21.26 0.33 -8.53
N HIS A 146 21.34 0.12 -9.84
CA HIS A 146 21.67 1.16 -10.84
C HIS A 146 20.42 1.96 -11.29
N LYS A 147 19.74 2.62 -10.35
CA LYS A 147 18.63 3.55 -10.65
C LYS A 147 18.91 4.96 -10.15
#